data_AF-A0A0G0N4U1-F1
#
_entry.id   AF-A0A0G0N4U1-F1
#
_cell.length_a   1.000
_cell.length_b   1.000
_cell.length_c   1.000
_cell.angle_alpha   90.00
_cell.angle_beta   90.00
_cell.angle_gamma   90.00
#
_symmetry.space_group_name_H-M   'P 1'
#
loop_
_entity.id
_entity.type
_entity.pdbx_description
1 polymer ?
#
loop_
_entity_poly.entity_id
_entity_poly.type
_entity_poly.pdbx_seq_one_letter_code
_entity_poly.pdbx_strand_id
1 'polypeptide(L)'
;MSVRSKSAQFQSKDFNFPKFVYVGCISIVDSAGHSHNACLTRVFDNLDILKRYALFVINDLSKSIEGIGFTYQGFLIKAKFNRLFSLNKTHWKQKSADHPLNAQNFRNDVNIIKYWEMSELLVTPDGESDGVEFFSFCVSLFKDTPDTEIDLFIKNSDHAVDTRATNAALYTLEKPEKIDWLENSHKFIAGNWEGNYIN
;
A
#
# COMPACT_ATOMS: atom_id res chain seq x y z
N MET A 1 -2.03 0.74 45.21
CA MET A 1 -1.35 1.00 43.91
C MET A 1 -1.40 -0.28 43.11
N SER A 2 -2.30 -0.35 42.13
CA SER A 2 -2.53 -1.56 41.33
C SER A 2 -1.64 -1.53 40.10
N VAL A 3 -0.79 -2.56 39.98
CA VAL A 3 0.02 -2.87 38.80
C VAL A 3 -0.95 -3.20 37.67
N ARG A 4 -1.27 -2.22 36.82
CA ARG A 4 -2.03 -2.46 35.59
C ARG A 4 -1.20 -3.34 34.68
N SER A 5 -1.68 -4.56 34.48
CA SER A 5 -1.14 -5.53 33.53
C SER A 5 -0.99 -4.91 32.14
N LYS A 6 0.20 -5.03 31.56
CA LYS A 6 0.58 -4.64 30.18
C LYS A 6 -0.19 -5.36 29.05
N SER A 7 -1.35 -5.96 29.34
CA SER A 7 -2.16 -6.76 28.41
C SER A 7 -3.52 -6.16 28.08
N ALA A 8 -3.85 -4.97 28.60
CA ALA A 8 -5.10 -4.27 28.32
C ALA A 8 -4.83 -2.98 27.52
N GLN A 9 -4.41 -3.12 26.26
CA GLN A 9 -4.31 -1.98 25.34
C GLN A 9 -4.46 -2.43 23.88
N PHE A 10 -5.54 -3.17 23.59
CA PHE A 10 -5.94 -3.48 22.21
C PHE A 10 -7.46 -3.42 22.08
N GLN A 11 -8.06 -2.29 22.47
CA GLN A 11 -9.45 -1.97 22.11
C GLN A 11 -9.63 -0.45 22.06
N SER A 12 -9.24 0.16 20.94
CA SER A 12 -9.92 1.36 20.43
C SER A 12 -10.43 1.02 19.04
N LYS A 13 -11.69 1.36 18.76
CA LYS A 13 -12.40 1.12 17.50
C LYS A 13 -11.83 1.88 16.29
N ASP A 14 -10.67 2.51 16.42
CA ASP A 14 -10.05 3.29 15.36
C ASP A 14 -8.93 2.45 14.75
N PHE A 15 -9.32 1.61 13.78
CA PHE A 15 -8.45 0.88 12.85
C PHE A 15 -7.48 -0.12 13.51
N ASN A 16 -7.90 -1.38 13.63
CA ASN A 16 -7.01 -2.46 14.03
C ASN A 16 -6.03 -2.75 12.88
N PHE A 17 -4.84 -2.14 12.92
CA PHE A 17 -3.78 -2.50 11.97
C PHE A 17 -3.45 -3.99 12.08
N PRO A 18 -3.44 -4.74 10.96
CA PRO A 18 -3.13 -6.16 10.97
C PRO A 18 -1.66 -6.38 11.34
N LYS A 19 -1.36 -7.55 11.93
CA LYS A 19 0.04 -7.90 12.27
C LYS A 19 0.94 -8.01 11.04
N PHE A 20 0.34 -8.34 9.89
CA PHE A 20 1.02 -8.49 8.62
C PHE A 20 0.18 -7.87 7.52
N VAL A 21 0.85 -7.27 6.54
CA VAL A 21 0.26 -6.84 5.27
C VAL A 21 1.09 -7.34 4.11
N TYR A 22 0.53 -7.24 2.92
CA TYR A 22 1.13 -7.64 1.66
C TYR A 22 1.15 -6.46 0.71
N VAL A 23 2.29 -6.27 0.07
CA VAL A 23 2.51 -5.30 -1.01
C VAL A 23 2.77 -6.10 -2.29
N GLY A 24 1.99 -5.81 -3.32
CA GLY A 24 2.26 -6.34 -4.65
C GLY A 24 3.07 -5.34 -5.46
N CYS A 25 4.00 -5.85 -6.26
CA CYS A 25 4.69 -5.08 -7.28
C CYS A 25 4.55 -5.78 -8.62
N ILE A 26 4.21 -5.02 -9.65
CA ILE A 26 3.95 -5.51 -11.01
C ILE A 26 5.10 -5.09 -11.93
N SER A 27 5.43 -5.95 -12.89
CA SER A 27 6.40 -5.61 -13.93
C SER A 27 5.70 -4.90 -15.09
N ILE A 28 6.18 -3.70 -15.40
CA ILE A 28 5.78 -2.82 -16.48
C ILE A 28 6.84 -2.94 -17.58
N VAL A 29 6.41 -2.97 -18.84
CA VAL A 29 7.29 -2.96 -20.02
C VAL A 29 7.02 -1.70 -20.80
N ASP A 30 8.04 -0.87 -21.01
CA ASP A 30 7.94 0.34 -21.81
C ASP A 30 7.92 0.03 -23.32
N SER A 31 7.69 1.05 -24.14
CA SER A 31 7.64 0.93 -25.60
C SER A 31 8.98 0.55 -26.24
N ALA A 32 10.09 0.71 -25.51
CA ALA A 32 11.42 0.28 -25.93
C ALA A 32 11.74 -1.18 -25.51
N GLY A 33 10.82 -1.84 -24.78
CA GLY A 33 10.99 -3.21 -24.28
C GLY A 33 11.74 -3.31 -22.95
N HIS A 34 12.03 -2.20 -22.27
CA HIS A 34 12.63 -2.23 -20.95
C HIS A 34 11.59 -2.60 -19.90
N SER A 35 12.00 -3.45 -18.95
CA SER A 35 11.14 -3.84 -17.83
C SER A 35 11.48 -3.07 -16.55
N HIS A 36 10.45 -2.52 -15.93
CA HIS A 36 10.51 -1.82 -14.64
C HIS A 36 9.53 -2.47 -13.68
N ASN A 37 9.85 -2.50 -12.39
CA ASN A 37 8.91 -2.94 -11.37
C ASN A 37 8.35 -1.73 -10.63
N ALA A 38 7.04 -1.68 -10.49
CA ALA A 38 6.35 -0.67 -9.71
C ALA A 38 5.51 -1.35 -8.63
N CYS A 39 5.64 -0.87 -7.39
CA CYS A 39 4.78 -1.35 -6.32
C CYS A 39 3.42 -0.67 -6.36
N LEU A 40 2.40 -1.44 -6.01
CA LEU A 40 1.03 -0.97 -5.91
C LEU A 40 0.95 -0.03 -4.71
N THR A 41 0.21 1.07 -4.86
CA THR A 41 0.10 2.12 -3.84
C THR A 41 -0.72 1.73 -2.61
N ARG A 42 -1.24 0.50 -2.59
CA ARG A 42 -2.10 -0.04 -1.52
C ARG A 42 -1.47 -1.28 -0.91
N VAL A 43 -1.72 -1.47 0.39
CA VAL A 43 -1.39 -2.72 1.09
C VAL A 43 -2.65 -3.47 1.51
N PHE A 44 -2.51 -4.79 1.60
CA PHE A 44 -3.63 -5.71 1.82
C PHE A 44 -3.30 -6.64 2.99
N ASP A 45 -4.26 -6.91 3.86
CA ASP A 45 -4.12 -7.91 4.93
C ASP A 45 -4.35 -9.35 4.40
N ASN A 46 -4.86 -9.48 3.18
CA ASN A 46 -5.23 -10.73 2.53
C ASN A 46 -4.57 -10.85 1.14
N LEU A 47 -3.82 -11.94 0.94
CA LEU A 47 -3.10 -12.21 -0.29
C LEU A 47 -4.01 -12.45 -1.50
N ASP A 48 -5.17 -13.09 -1.32
CA ASP A 48 -6.10 -13.34 -2.42
C ASP A 48 -6.72 -12.04 -2.93
N ILE A 49 -7.00 -11.09 -2.03
CA ILE A 49 -7.48 -9.76 -2.39
C ILE A 49 -6.39 -8.99 -3.15
N LEU A 50 -5.15 -9.00 -2.64
CA LEU A 50 -4.01 -8.40 -3.34
C LEU A 50 -3.87 -8.97 -4.76
N LYS A 51 -3.94 -10.28 -4.93
CA LYS A 51 -3.82 -10.92 -6.23
C LYS A 51 -4.90 -10.47 -7.21
N ARG A 52 -6.16 -10.40 -6.75
CA ARG A 52 -7.27 -9.89 -7.58
C ARG A 52 -7.03 -8.44 -8.00
N TYR A 53 -6.55 -7.61 -7.06
CA TYR A 53 -6.22 -6.22 -7.35
C TYR A 53 -5.07 -6.10 -8.34
N ALA A 54 -3.99 -6.88 -8.18
CA ALA A 54 -2.87 -6.90 -9.13
C ALA A 54 -3.33 -7.30 -10.54
N LEU A 55 -4.16 -8.33 -10.68
CA LEU A 55 -4.73 -8.74 -11.96
C LEU A 55 -5.65 -7.68 -12.57
N PHE A 56 -6.45 -6.99 -11.75
CA PHE A 56 -7.26 -5.85 -12.18
C PHE A 56 -6.36 -4.74 -12.75
N VAL A 57 -5.33 -4.33 -12.00
CA VAL A 57 -4.38 -3.29 -12.42
C VAL A 57 -3.69 -3.67 -13.73
N ILE A 58 -3.17 -4.90 -13.84
CA ILE A 58 -2.52 -5.41 -15.05
C ILE A 58 -3.46 -5.32 -16.26
N ASN A 59 -4.73 -5.75 -16.11
CA ASN A 59 -5.67 -5.83 -17.23
C ASN A 59 -6.34 -4.49 -17.60
N ASP A 60 -6.49 -3.58 -16.64
CA ASP A 60 -7.23 -2.33 -16.82
C ASP A 60 -6.29 -1.18 -17.19
N LEU A 61 -5.13 -1.06 -16.52
CA LEU A 61 -4.12 -0.07 -16.91
C LEU A 61 -3.48 -0.37 -18.27
N SER A 62 -3.31 -1.66 -18.64
CA SER A 62 -2.78 -2.02 -19.96
C SER A 62 -3.65 -1.51 -21.11
N LYS A 63 -4.94 -1.26 -20.87
CA LYS A 63 -5.86 -0.73 -21.89
C LYS A 63 -5.86 0.79 -21.94
N SER A 64 -5.35 1.43 -20.90
CA SER A 64 -5.50 2.88 -20.67
C SER A 64 -4.27 3.68 -21.11
N ILE A 65 -3.12 3.04 -21.33
CA ILE A 65 -1.87 3.72 -21.67
C ILE A 65 -1.20 3.05 -22.88
N GLU A 66 -1.20 3.76 -24.01
CA GLU A 66 -0.59 3.29 -25.24
C GLU A 66 0.94 3.16 -25.09
N GLY A 67 1.51 2.05 -25.58
CA GLY A 67 2.95 1.79 -25.51
C GLY A 67 3.45 1.31 -24.15
N ILE A 68 2.56 1.07 -23.17
CA ILE A 68 2.92 0.43 -21.90
C ILE A 68 2.29 -0.97 -21.83
N GLY A 69 3.15 -1.98 -21.71
CA GLY A 69 2.76 -3.35 -21.43
C GLY A 69 2.85 -3.66 -19.94
N PHE A 70 2.09 -4.65 -19.50
CA PHE A 70 2.22 -5.22 -18.16
C PHE A 70 2.45 -6.73 -18.31
N THR A 71 3.26 -7.30 -17.42
CA THR A 71 3.43 -8.75 -17.35
C THR A 71 2.78 -9.31 -16.10
N TYR A 72 2.44 -10.59 -16.14
CA TYR A 72 1.96 -11.31 -14.95
C TYR A 72 3.08 -11.65 -13.96
N GLN A 73 4.34 -11.47 -14.34
CA GLN A 73 5.45 -11.60 -13.40
C GLN A 73 5.54 -10.34 -12.53
N GLY A 74 5.94 -10.54 -11.27
CA GLY A 74 6.13 -9.44 -10.33
C GLY A 74 6.76 -9.91 -9.03
N PHE A 75 6.53 -9.13 -7.97
CA PHE A 75 7.02 -9.40 -6.64
C PHE A 75 5.92 -9.27 -5.60
N LEU A 76 5.94 -10.17 -4.63
CA LEU A 76 5.18 -10.09 -3.40
C LEU A 76 6.14 -9.71 -2.28
N ILE A 77 5.77 -8.71 -1.49
CA ILE A 77 6.51 -8.33 -0.29
C ILE A 77 5.56 -8.42 0.89
N LYS A 78 5.84 -9.35 1.80
CA LYS A 78 5.17 -9.37 3.10
C LYS A 78 5.80 -8.32 4.00
N ALA A 79 5.00 -7.61 4.78
CA ALA A 79 5.48 -6.61 5.72
C ALA A 79 4.91 -6.89 7.11
N LYS A 80 5.74 -6.74 8.14
CA LYS A 80 5.42 -7.03 9.54
C LYS A 80 5.19 -5.73 10.29
N PHE A 81 4.11 -5.67 11.07
CA PHE A 81 3.83 -4.51 11.91
C PHE A 81 5.02 -4.24 12.84
N ASN A 82 5.50 -2.99 12.87
CA ASN A 82 6.58 -2.54 13.73
C ASN A 82 6.04 -1.65 14.86
N ARG A 83 5.62 -0.43 14.53
CA ARG A 83 5.21 0.60 15.50
C ARG A 83 4.09 1.48 14.98
N LEU A 84 3.47 2.24 15.88
CA LEU A 84 2.53 3.31 15.52
C LEU A 84 3.24 4.66 15.47
N PHE A 85 2.74 5.51 14.59
CA PHE A 85 3.05 6.93 14.50
C PHE A 85 1.77 7.72 14.75
N SER A 86 1.78 8.63 15.72
CA SER A 86 0.60 9.42 16.07
C SER A 86 0.34 10.51 15.04
N LEU A 87 -0.90 10.61 14.58
CA LEU A 87 -1.30 11.60 13.56
C LEU A 87 -1.78 12.90 14.22
N ASN A 88 -1.29 14.02 13.70
CA ASN A 88 -1.71 15.35 14.12
C ASN A 88 -3.00 15.78 13.41
N LYS A 89 -3.81 16.62 14.07
CA LYS A 89 -5.05 17.17 13.48
C LYS A 89 -4.83 17.95 12.18
N THR A 90 -3.62 18.42 11.94
CA THR A 90 -3.22 19.16 10.75
C THR A 90 -2.93 18.25 9.54
N HIS A 91 -2.77 16.93 9.74
CA HIS A 91 -2.65 15.96 8.64
C HIS A 91 -3.96 15.80 7.86
N TRP A 92 -5.08 16.24 8.43
CA TRP A 92 -6.42 16.13 7.84
C TRP A 92 -6.81 17.28 6.93
N LYS A 93 -5.93 18.28 6.74
CA LYS A 93 -6.26 19.50 6.03
C LYS A 93 -5.46 19.65 4.74
N GLN A 94 -6.19 19.46 3.65
CA GLN A 94 -5.92 19.81 2.25
C GLN A 94 -4.96 18.90 1.48
N LYS A 95 -5.42 18.48 0.29
CA LYS A 95 -4.57 18.11 -0.84
C LYS A 95 -3.61 19.27 -1.08
N SER A 96 -2.31 19.06 -0.87
CA SER A 96 -1.31 20.07 -1.25
C SER A 96 -1.28 20.16 -2.78
N ALA A 97 -1.53 21.37 -3.32
CA ALA A 97 -1.39 21.64 -4.75
C ALA A 97 0.07 21.87 -5.17
N ASP A 98 0.99 22.02 -4.20
CA ASP A 98 2.33 22.54 -4.42
C ASP A 98 3.39 21.65 -3.76
N HIS A 99 3.70 20.50 -4.36
CA HIS A 99 5.04 19.93 -4.21
C HIS A 99 5.50 19.12 -5.43
N PRO A 100 6.73 19.36 -5.95
CA PRO A 100 7.36 18.50 -6.97
C PRO A 100 7.79 17.09 -6.46
N LEU A 101 7.24 16.60 -5.34
CA LEU A 101 7.68 15.35 -4.67
C LEU A 101 7.10 14.06 -5.28
N ASN A 102 6.08 14.13 -6.15
CA ASN A 102 5.47 12.93 -6.74
C ASN A 102 6.49 12.07 -7.50
N ALA A 103 7.44 12.70 -8.20
CA ALA A 103 8.50 11.97 -8.90
C ALA A 103 9.49 11.28 -7.95
N GLN A 104 9.77 11.85 -6.78
CA GLN A 104 10.71 11.27 -5.82
C GLN A 104 10.06 10.15 -5.00
N ASN A 105 8.79 10.30 -4.62
CA ASN A 105 8.02 9.24 -3.96
C ASN A 105 7.86 8.03 -4.90
N PHE A 106 7.49 8.27 -6.16
CA PHE A 106 7.46 7.22 -7.18
C PHE A 106 8.83 6.55 -7.38
N ARG A 107 9.94 7.32 -7.35
CA ARG A 107 11.30 6.77 -7.41
C ARG A 107 11.67 5.96 -6.17
N ASN A 108 11.17 6.30 -4.99
CA ASN A 108 11.39 5.54 -3.77
C ASN A 108 10.61 4.21 -3.80
N ASP A 109 9.36 4.23 -4.30
CA ASP A 109 8.55 3.02 -4.47
C ASP A 109 9.13 2.07 -5.54
N VAL A 110 9.71 2.62 -6.62
CA VAL A 110 10.44 1.81 -7.62
C VAL A 110 11.70 1.15 -7.04
N ASN A 111 12.28 1.71 -5.98
CA ASN A 111 13.52 1.20 -5.37
C ASN A 111 13.30 0.29 -4.15
N ILE A 112 12.05 0.14 -3.68
CA ILE A 112 11.75 -0.68 -2.50
C ILE A 112 12.20 -2.14 -2.68
N ILE A 113 12.11 -2.69 -3.89
CA ILE A 113 12.56 -4.05 -4.19
C ILE A 113 14.08 -4.19 -4.01
N LYS A 114 14.84 -3.14 -4.36
CA LYS A 114 16.30 -3.14 -4.29
C LYS A 114 16.82 -2.92 -2.87
N TYR A 115 16.16 -2.06 -2.10
CA TYR A 115 16.59 -1.65 -0.76
C TYR A 115 15.64 -2.09 0.36
N TRP A 116 14.84 -3.14 0.14
CA TRP A 116 13.77 -3.57 1.04
C TRP A 116 14.24 -3.76 2.50
N GLU A 117 15.45 -4.26 2.71
CA GLU A 117 16.00 -4.50 4.05
C GLU A 117 16.27 -3.21 4.83
N MET A 118 16.43 -2.09 4.13
CA MET A 118 16.65 -0.76 4.67
C MET A 118 15.36 0.06 4.71
N SER A 119 14.24 -0.51 4.26
CA SER A 119 12.99 0.23 4.08
C SER A 119 11.90 -0.16 5.08
N GLU A 120 11.03 0.81 5.37
CA GLU A 120 9.77 0.64 6.08
C GLU A 120 8.62 1.15 5.24
N LEU A 121 7.41 0.73 5.56
CA LEU A 121 6.18 1.25 4.98
C LEU A 121 5.38 2.00 6.02
N LEU A 122 5.12 3.27 5.74
CA LEU A 122 4.12 4.04 6.45
C LEU A 122 2.75 3.78 5.83
N VAL A 123 1.79 3.36 6.65
CA VAL A 123 0.48 2.86 6.25
C VAL A 123 -0.62 3.58 7.00
N THR A 124 -1.58 4.17 6.28
CA THR A 124 -2.77 4.80 6.87
C THR A 124 -4.08 4.18 6.36
N PRO A 125 -5.15 4.19 7.17
CA PRO A 125 -6.47 3.74 6.74
C PRO A 125 -7.03 4.59 5.59
N ASP A 126 -7.66 3.93 4.61
CA ASP A 126 -8.45 4.58 3.56
C ASP A 126 -9.89 4.82 4.07
N GLY A 127 -10.39 6.04 3.94
CA GLY A 127 -11.71 6.43 4.45
C GLY A 127 -12.87 6.08 3.52
N GLU A 128 -12.60 5.65 2.28
CA GLU A 128 -13.60 5.53 1.21
C GLU A 128 -14.14 4.11 0.97
N SER A 129 -13.84 3.11 1.82
CA SER A 129 -14.27 1.72 1.57
C SER A 129 -15.23 1.15 2.62
N ASP A 130 -16.43 0.78 2.16
CA ASP A 130 -17.52 0.13 2.91
C ASP A 130 -17.16 -1.32 3.32
N GLY A 131 -16.21 -1.48 4.23
CA GLY A 131 -15.98 -2.75 4.94
C GLY A 131 -14.97 -3.72 4.31
N VAL A 132 -14.17 -3.27 3.34
CA VAL A 132 -12.94 -3.97 2.91
C VAL A 132 -11.80 -2.99 3.15
N GLU A 133 -11.18 -3.04 4.34
CA GLU A 133 -10.16 -2.08 4.79
C GLU A 133 -8.89 -2.19 3.93
N PHE A 134 -8.87 -1.48 2.80
CA PHE A 134 -7.65 -1.20 2.07
C PHE A 134 -6.91 -0.07 2.77
N PHE A 135 -5.59 -0.17 2.89
CA PHE A 135 -4.80 0.95 3.38
C PHE A 135 -4.25 1.75 2.18
N SER A 136 -4.54 3.05 2.14
CA SER A 136 -4.40 3.90 0.94
C SER A 136 -3.05 4.58 0.79
N PHE A 137 -2.47 5.07 1.88
CA PHE A 137 -1.15 5.70 1.85
C PHE A 137 -0.12 4.65 2.21
N CYS A 138 0.63 4.20 1.20
CA CYS A 138 1.78 3.34 1.37
C CYS A 138 3.01 4.13 0.91
N VAL A 139 3.80 4.63 1.85
CA VAL A 139 5.07 5.30 1.52
C VAL A 139 6.24 4.48 2.00
N SER A 140 7.13 4.22 1.05
CA SER A 140 8.44 3.64 1.30
C SER A 140 9.35 4.67 1.97
N LEU A 141 9.71 4.39 3.22
CA LEU A 141 10.66 5.16 4.03
C LEU A 141 11.94 4.37 4.24
N PHE A 142 13.02 5.01 4.66
CA PHE A 142 14.17 4.29 5.21
C PHE A 142 13.91 3.95 6.68
N LYS A 143 14.53 2.88 7.17
CA LYS A 143 14.56 2.60 8.61
C LYS A 143 15.13 3.80 9.35
N ASP A 144 14.55 4.07 10.51
CA ASP A 144 14.92 5.19 11.37
C ASP A 144 14.71 6.58 10.74
N THR A 145 13.88 6.69 9.68
CA THR A 145 13.44 8.00 9.18
C THR A 145 12.88 8.83 10.33
N PRO A 146 13.37 10.07 10.55
CA PRO A 146 12.90 10.92 11.63
C PRO A 146 11.40 11.23 11.54
N ASP A 147 10.74 11.25 12.68
CA ASP A 147 9.30 11.56 12.80
C ASP A 147 8.94 12.92 12.14
N THR A 148 9.86 13.89 12.10
CA THR A 148 9.68 15.18 11.41
C THR A 148 9.58 15.05 9.89
N GLU A 149 10.29 14.08 9.30
CA GLU A 149 10.20 13.78 7.87
C GLU A 149 8.92 13.00 7.56
N ILE A 150 8.53 12.06 8.43
CA ILE A 150 7.25 11.34 8.35
C ILE A 150 6.07 12.32 8.32
N ASP A 151 6.05 13.28 9.24
CA ASP A 151 5.06 14.35 9.28
C ASP A 151 4.99 15.15 7.97
N LEU A 152 6.15 15.42 7.36
CA LEU A 152 6.25 16.15 6.10
C LEU A 152 5.68 15.31 4.94
N PHE A 153 5.98 14.01 4.88
CA PHE A 153 5.44 13.10 3.88
C PHE A 153 3.92 13.03 3.94
N ILE A 154 3.34 12.92 5.14
CA ILE A 154 1.88 12.84 5.30
C ILE A 154 1.21 14.15 4.87
N LYS A 155 1.73 15.31 5.31
CA LYS A 155 1.16 16.63 4.96
C LYS A 155 1.19 16.93 3.46
N ASN A 156 2.20 16.42 2.76
CA ASN A 156 2.39 16.67 1.34
C ASN A 156 1.79 15.58 0.44
N SER A 157 1.16 14.55 1.02
CA SER A 157 0.55 13.48 0.23
C SER A 157 -0.73 13.93 -0.46
N ASP A 158 -0.94 13.42 -1.68
CA ASP A 158 -2.19 13.50 -2.41
C ASP A 158 -3.15 12.32 -2.14
N HIS A 159 -2.70 11.33 -1.34
CA HIS A 159 -3.51 10.19 -0.93
C HIS A 159 -4.56 10.61 0.10
N ALA A 160 -5.78 10.09 -0.05
CA ALA A 160 -6.83 10.28 0.95
C ALA A 160 -6.47 9.50 2.22
N VAL A 161 -6.38 10.22 3.35
CA VAL A 161 -6.20 9.64 4.69
C VAL A 161 -7.53 9.77 5.43
N ASP A 162 -8.01 8.69 6.04
CA ASP A 162 -9.24 8.73 6.83
C ASP A 162 -9.10 9.73 8.00
N THR A 163 -9.91 10.79 7.98
CA THR A 163 -9.93 11.85 9.01
C THR A 163 -10.22 11.38 10.44
N ARG A 164 -10.73 10.15 10.60
CA ARG A 164 -10.97 9.50 11.89
C ARG A 164 -9.73 8.80 12.44
N ALA A 165 -8.75 8.50 11.60
CA ALA A 165 -7.56 7.77 12.04
C ALA A 165 -6.78 8.62 13.05
N THR A 166 -6.31 8.01 14.13
CA THR A 166 -5.47 8.69 15.14
C THR A 166 -4.01 8.30 15.02
N ASN A 167 -3.71 7.24 14.26
CA ASN A 167 -2.38 6.70 14.08
C ASN A 167 -2.19 6.24 12.63
N ALA A 168 -0.94 6.26 12.19
CA ALA A 168 -0.43 5.49 11.06
C ALA A 168 0.38 4.30 11.61
N ALA A 169 0.46 3.21 10.84
CA ALA A 169 1.31 2.09 11.16
C ALA A 169 2.59 2.12 10.33
N LEU A 170 3.73 1.86 10.97
CA LEU A 170 4.96 1.53 10.29
C LEU A 170 5.13 0.01 10.23
N TYR A 171 5.43 -0.50 9.04
CA TYR A 171 5.73 -1.90 8.79
C TYR A 171 7.17 -2.08 8.33
N THR A 172 7.83 -3.11 8.84
CA THR A 172 9.13 -3.56 8.32
C THR A 172 8.90 -4.54 7.18
N LEU A 173 9.60 -4.35 6.07
CA LEU A 173 9.51 -5.23 4.90
C LEU A 173 10.26 -6.54 5.11
N GLU A 174 9.68 -7.63 4.66
CA GLU A 174 10.36 -8.90 4.44
C GLU A 174 10.95 -8.97 3.03
N LYS A 175 11.69 -10.04 2.75
CA LYS A 175 12.35 -10.24 1.46
C LYS A 175 11.32 -10.30 0.33
N PRO A 176 11.51 -9.59 -0.80
CA PRO A 176 10.68 -9.74 -1.98
C PRO A 176 10.74 -11.16 -2.54
N GLU A 177 9.57 -11.73 -2.78
CA GLU A 177 9.39 -13.03 -3.39
C GLU A 177 8.89 -12.85 -4.82
N LYS A 178 9.52 -13.52 -5.78
CA LYS A 178 9.02 -13.52 -7.16
C LYS A 178 7.69 -14.27 -7.21
N ILE A 179 6.75 -13.74 -7.97
CA ILE A 179 5.43 -14.33 -8.14
C ILE A 179 4.96 -14.19 -9.59
N ASP A 180 4.23 -15.19 -10.05
CA ASP A 180 3.36 -15.09 -11.23
C ASP A 180 1.93 -14.83 -10.76
N TRP A 181 1.42 -13.63 -11.01
CA TRP A 181 0.07 -13.22 -10.64
C TRP A 181 -1.02 -14.08 -11.32
N LEU A 182 -0.68 -14.78 -12.41
CA LEU A 182 -1.58 -15.70 -13.12
C LEU A 182 -1.53 -17.13 -12.57
N GLU A 183 -0.45 -17.55 -11.91
CA GLU A 183 -0.32 -18.92 -11.41
C GLU A 183 -1.45 -19.25 -10.43
N ASN A 184 -2.15 -20.37 -10.59
CA ASN A 184 -3.37 -20.73 -9.83
C ASN A 184 -4.58 -19.77 -9.99
N SER A 185 -4.58 -18.88 -10.99
CA SER A 185 -5.75 -18.03 -11.33
C SER A 185 -6.85 -18.77 -12.11
N HIS A 186 -6.54 -19.95 -12.69
CA HIS A 186 -7.47 -20.79 -13.46
C HIS A 186 -8.66 -21.37 -12.67
N LYS A 187 -8.79 -21.07 -11.38
CA LYS A 187 -10.03 -21.30 -10.62
C LYS A 187 -11.02 -20.13 -10.64
N PHE A 188 -10.66 -18.99 -11.24
CA PHE A 188 -11.42 -17.74 -11.10
C PHE A 188 -11.89 -17.11 -12.42
N ILE A 189 -11.72 -17.79 -13.55
CA ILE A 189 -12.31 -17.37 -14.83
C ILE A 189 -13.55 -18.23 -15.12
N ALA A 190 -14.61 -18.01 -14.34
CA ALA A 190 -16.00 -18.36 -14.68
C ALA A 190 -16.92 -17.82 -13.58
N GLY A 191 -17.18 -16.53 -13.60
CA GLY A 191 -18.12 -15.89 -12.70
C GLY A 191 -18.34 -14.46 -13.15
N ASN A 192 -19.38 -14.29 -13.96
CA ASN A 192 -19.84 -13.02 -14.51
C ASN A 192 -19.72 -11.87 -13.50
N TRP A 193 -18.87 -10.90 -13.82
CA TRP A 193 -19.04 -9.54 -13.34
C TRP A 193 -20.22 -8.92 -14.09
N GLU A 194 -21.44 -9.33 -13.74
CA GLU A 194 -22.61 -8.48 -13.91
C GLU A 194 -22.71 -7.62 -12.66
N GLY A 195 -22.46 -6.33 -12.82
CA GLY A 195 -22.64 -5.35 -11.77
C GLY A 195 -24.10 -5.33 -11.33
N ASN A 196 -24.36 -5.82 -10.12
CA ASN A 196 -25.54 -5.40 -9.37
C ASN A 196 -25.14 -4.18 -8.55
N TYR A 197 -25.33 -3.00 -9.15
CA TYR A 197 -25.61 -1.81 -8.36
C TYR A 197 -26.92 -2.06 -7.62
N ILE A 198 -26.85 -2.14 -6.30
CA ILE A 198 -28.05 -2.07 -5.46
C ILE A 198 -28.51 -0.60 -5.51
N ASN A 199 -29.77 -0.41 -5.92
CA ASN A 199 -30.48 0.88 -5.97
C ASN A 199 -30.38 1.67 -4.66
#